data_AF-D9WL16-F1
#
_entry.id   AF-D9WL16-F1
#
_cell.length_a   1.000
_cell.length_b   1.000
_cell.length_c   1.000
_cell.angle_alpha   90.00
_cell.angle_beta   90.00
_cell.angle_gamma   90.00
#
_symmetry.space_group_name_H-M   'P 1'
#
loop_
_entity.id
_entity.type
_entity.pdbx_description
1 polymer ?
#
loop_
_entity_poly.entity_id
_entity_poly.type
_entity_poly.pdbx_seq_one_letter_code
_entity_poly.pdbx_strand_id
1 'polypeptide(L)'
;MVHLTNPRPARLSDMVDRMRAAGYAIEDVSYEEWTAALVDHVRRNPEAPIAPFLPLFVTPANETDHSVKELYFDTVFPEVARTRTDQIWPAWRDSCPPVDDTLLDGYLSCLRRSGLLSDSPQAAPERRARLTRGWFRVLRGRGGA
;
A
#
# COMPACT_ATOMS: atom_id res chain seq x y z
N MET A 1 8.25 -16.94 -22.57
CA MET A 1 7.81 -16.04 -21.48
C MET A 1 7.58 -16.87 -20.23
N VAL A 2 8.08 -16.42 -19.09
CA VAL A 2 7.89 -17.04 -17.77
C VAL A 2 7.23 -16.02 -16.84
N HIS A 3 6.41 -16.48 -15.90
CA HIS A 3 5.81 -15.63 -14.88
C HIS A 3 6.50 -15.91 -13.54
N LEU A 4 7.15 -14.90 -12.98
CA LEU A 4 7.81 -14.98 -11.68
C LEU A 4 6.88 -14.42 -10.60
N THR A 5 5.85 -15.20 -10.25
CA THR A 5 4.91 -14.89 -9.18
C THR A 5 5.23 -15.73 -7.94
N ASN A 6 4.88 -15.20 -6.76
CA ASN A 6 5.05 -15.94 -5.51
C ASN A 6 4.15 -17.19 -5.53
N PRO A 7 4.67 -18.40 -5.26
CA PRO A 7 3.85 -19.64 -5.21
C PRO A 7 2.82 -19.64 -4.08
N ARG A 8 3.02 -18.81 -3.05
CA ARG A 8 2.22 -18.71 -1.84
C ARG A 8 2.00 -17.22 -1.53
N PRO A 9 1.19 -16.51 -2.34
CA PRO A 9 0.91 -15.09 -2.13
C PRO A 9 -0.01 -14.89 -0.92
N ALA A 10 0.04 -13.69 -0.34
CA ALA A 10 -0.94 -13.23 0.63
C ALA A 10 -1.97 -12.33 -0.04
N ARG A 11 -3.13 -12.19 0.61
CA ARG A 11 -4.20 -11.26 0.28
C ARG A 11 -4.08 -9.98 1.10
N LEU A 12 -4.86 -8.97 0.71
CA LEU A 12 -4.98 -7.74 1.49
C LEU A 12 -5.47 -8.02 2.92
N SER A 13 -6.41 -8.96 3.08
CA SER A 13 -6.94 -9.37 4.38
C SER A 13 -5.84 -9.85 5.33
N ASP A 14 -4.87 -10.62 4.83
CA ASP A 14 -3.78 -11.14 5.66
C ASP A 14 -2.95 -9.98 6.23
N MET A 15 -2.64 -8.98 5.42
CA MET A 15 -1.95 -7.77 5.89
C MET A 15 -2.80 -6.97 6.89
N VAL A 16 -4.10 -6.82 6.64
CA VAL A 16 -5.01 -6.14 7.56
C VAL A 16 -5.06 -6.84 8.92
N ASP A 17 -5.11 -8.17 8.93
CA ASP A 17 -5.10 -8.97 10.15
C ASP A 17 -3.79 -8.81 10.92
N ARG A 18 -2.65 -8.75 10.22
CA ARG A 18 -1.35 -8.42 10.85
C ARG A 18 -1.35 -7.01 11.43
N MET A 19 -1.93 -6.03 10.72
CA MET A 19 -2.05 -4.67 11.24
C MET A 19 -2.95 -4.60 12.48
N ARG A 20 -4.08 -5.31 12.50
CA ARG A 20 -4.96 -5.43 13.68
C ARG A 20 -4.23 -6.09 14.85
N ALA A 21 -3.51 -7.19 14.61
CA ALA A 21 -2.68 -7.85 15.61
C ALA A 21 -1.56 -6.93 16.15
N ALA A 22 -1.06 -6.02 15.31
CA ALA A 22 -0.09 -5.00 15.69
C ALA A 22 -0.72 -3.75 16.35
N GLY A 23 -2.04 -3.78 16.61
CA GLY A 23 -2.80 -2.79 17.39
C GLY A 23 -3.61 -1.79 16.58
N TYR A 24 -3.48 -1.73 15.25
CA TYR A 24 -4.20 -0.72 14.44
C TYR A 24 -5.70 -1.00 14.42
N ALA A 25 -6.50 0.05 14.63
CA ALA A 25 -7.95 -0.01 14.44
C ALA A 25 -8.25 0.06 12.94
N ILE A 26 -8.72 -1.05 12.37
CA ILE A 26 -9.12 -1.15 10.96
C ILE A 26 -10.49 -1.83 10.91
N GLU A 27 -11.47 -1.12 10.36
CA GLU A 27 -12.83 -1.60 10.17
C GLU A 27 -13.00 -2.12 8.73
N ASP A 28 -13.75 -3.22 8.59
CA ASP A 28 -14.17 -3.70 7.28
C ASP A 28 -15.43 -2.95 6.85
N VAL A 29 -15.38 -2.37 5.65
CA VAL A 29 -16.48 -1.61 5.02
C VAL A 29 -16.60 -2.05 3.57
N SER A 30 -17.71 -1.69 2.92
CA SER A 30 -17.85 -1.92 1.48
C SER A 30 -16.81 -1.11 0.69
N TYR A 31 -16.54 -1.51 -0.55
CA TYR A 31 -15.61 -0.77 -1.40
C TYR A 31 -16.13 0.64 -1.72
N GLU A 32 -17.45 0.77 -1.92
CA GLU A 32 -18.14 2.03 -2.16
C GLU A 32 -18.05 2.95 -0.94
N GLU A 33 -18.27 2.41 0.26
CA GLU A 33 -18.12 3.16 1.52
C GLU A 33 -16.67 3.63 1.72
N TRP A 34 -15.70 2.74 1.48
CA TRP A 34 -14.28 3.07 1.60
C TRP A 34 -13.83 4.13 0.60
N THR A 35 -14.22 4.01 -0.67
CA THR A 35 -13.87 4.99 -1.71
C THR A 35 -14.52 6.35 -1.46
N ALA A 36 -15.77 6.40 -1.00
CA ALA A 36 -16.42 7.64 -0.58
C ALA A 36 -15.67 8.32 0.57
N ALA A 37 -15.25 7.55 1.58
CA ALA A 37 -14.44 8.06 2.70
C ALA A 37 -13.06 8.56 2.24
N LEU A 38 -12.42 7.86 1.29
CA LEU A 38 -11.15 8.28 0.70
C LEU A 38 -11.27 9.60 -0.06
N VAL A 39 -12.29 9.75 -0.90
CA VAL A 39 -12.57 11.00 -1.64
C VAL A 39 -12.75 12.16 -0.67
N ASP A 40 -13.54 11.96 0.39
CA ASP A 40 -13.77 13.00 1.39
C ASP A 40 -12.49 13.34 2.18
N HIS A 41 -11.68 12.33 2.52
CA HIS A 41 -10.39 12.53 3.17
C HIS A 41 -9.44 13.37 2.31
N VAL A 42 -9.30 13.06 1.02
CA VAL A 42 -8.43 13.80 0.08
C VAL A 42 -8.97 15.21 -0.15
N ARG A 43 -10.28 15.40 -0.24
CA ARG A 43 -10.89 16.74 -0.34
C ARG A 43 -10.52 17.62 0.86
N ARG A 44 -10.55 17.06 2.07
CA ARG A 44 -10.15 17.76 3.31
C ARG A 44 -8.64 17.88 3.47
N ASN A 45 -7.86 17.00 2.85
CA ASN A 45 -6.41 16.94 2.99
C ASN A 45 -5.74 16.74 1.60
N PRO A 46 -5.70 17.78 0.74
CA PRO A 46 -5.18 17.62 -0.63
C PRO A 46 -3.71 17.19 -0.70
N GLU A 47 -2.92 17.51 0.33
CA GLU A 47 -1.50 17.15 0.46
C GLU A 47 -1.28 15.78 1.13
N ALA A 48 -2.35 15.02 1.42
CA ALA A 48 -2.21 13.69 1.98
C ALA A 48 -1.42 12.79 1.02
N PRO A 49 -0.49 11.94 1.51
CA PRO A 49 0.31 11.07 0.64
C PRO A 49 -0.51 10.15 -0.28
N ILE A 50 -1.76 9.85 0.08
CA ILE A 50 -2.68 9.04 -0.72
C ILE A 50 -3.34 9.81 -1.88
N ALA A 51 -3.37 11.15 -1.83
CA ALA A 51 -4.11 11.98 -2.78
C ALA A 51 -3.70 11.77 -4.26
N PRO A 52 -2.42 11.64 -4.62
CA PRO A 52 -2.02 11.36 -6.01
C PRO A 52 -2.52 10.01 -6.53
N PHE A 53 -2.87 9.08 -5.64
CA PHE A 53 -3.34 7.74 -5.98
C PHE A 53 -4.87 7.63 -6.08
N LEU A 54 -5.61 8.69 -5.71
CA LEU A 54 -7.07 8.68 -5.74
C LEU A 54 -7.66 8.16 -7.07
N PRO A 55 -7.16 8.57 -8.26
CA PRO A 55 -7.68 8.06 -9.52
C PRO A 55 -7.64 6.53 -9.68
N LEU A 56 -6.71 5.83 -9.01
CA LEU A 56 -6.64 4.37 -9.06
C LEU A 56 -7.86 3.68 -8.45
N PHE A 57 -8.55 4.36 -7.53
CA PHE A 57 -9.65 3.79 -6.76
C PHE A 57 -11.02 4.22 -7.26
N VAL A 58 -11.11 5.35 -7.98
CA VAL A 58 -12.40 5.96 -8.35
C VAL A 58 -12.59 6.15 -9.84
N THR A 59 -11.52 6.14 -10.64
CA THR A 59 -11.63 6.27 -12.08
C THR A 59 -11.88 4.90 -12.70
N PRO A 60 -12.96 4.73 -13.48
CA PRO A 60 -13.21 3.50 -14.23
C PRO A 60 -12.03 3.16 -15.13
N ALA A 61 -11.65 1.88 -15.17
CA ALA A 61 -10.73 1.38 -16.17
C ALA A 61 -11.47 1.23 -17.51
N ASN A 62 -10.80 1.57 -18.61
CA ASN A 62 -11.37 1.61 -19.96
C ASN A 62 -12.33 0.45 -20.24
N GLU A 63 -13.54 0.78 -20.69
CA GLU A 63 -14.58 -0.17 -21.13
C GLU A 63 -15.15 -1.09 -20.02
N THR A 64 -14.88 -0.81 -18.74
CA THR A 64 -15.44 -1.55 -17.61
C THR A 64 -16.11 -0.61 -16.60
N ASP A 65 -17.10 -1.12 -15.85
CA ASP A 65 -17.71 -0.42 -14.71
C ASP A 65 -16.81 -0.44 -13.44
N HIS A 66 -15.62 -1.06 -13.53
CA HIS A 66 -14.68 -1.23 -12.43
C HIS A 66 -13.59 -0.17 -12.47
N SER A 67 -13.20 0.36 -11.31
CA SER A 67 -11.99 1.16 -11.17
C SER A 67 -10.72 0.33 -11.44
N VAL A 68 -9.60 1.03 -11.68
CA VAL A 68 -8.29 0.38 -11.87
C VAL A 68 -7.95 -0.57 -10.73
N LYS A 69 -8.32 -0.25 -9.48
CA LYS A 69 -8.04 -1.11 -8.33
C LYS A 69 -8.95 -2.33 -8.25
N GLU A 70 -10.22 -2.20 -8.61
CA GLU A 70 -11.17 -3.32 -8.68
C GLU A 70 -10.73 -4.39 -9.68
N LEU A 71 -10.00 -4.02 -10.75
CA LEU A 71 -9.41 -4.99 -11.67
C LEU A 71 -8.42 -5.96 -11.01
N TYR A 72 -7.90 -5.63 -9.83
CA TYR A 72 -6.98 -6.48 -9.06
C TYR A 72 -7.69 -7.31 -7.98
N PHE A 73 -9.01 -7.26 -7.90
CA PHE A 73 -9.76 -8.13 -6.97
C PHE A 73 -9.75 -9.56 -7.49
N ASP A 74 -9.70 -10.53 -6.59
CA ASP A 74 -9.65 -11.96 -6.94
C ASP A 74 -10.81 -12.41 -7.86
N THR A 75 -11.94 -11.70 -7.84
CA THR A 75 -13.10 -11.97 -8.69
C THR A 75 -12.98 -11.42 -10.12
N VAL A 76 -12.06 -10.48 -10.35
CA VAL A 76 -11.89 -9.76 -11.63
C VAL A 76 -10.53 -10.04 -12.25
N PHE A 77 -9.49 -10.16 -11.44
CA PHE A 77 -8.11 -10.36 -11.90
C PHE A 77 -7.92 -11.77 -12.47
N PRO A 78 -7.35 -11.92 -13.67
CA PRO A 78 -7.11 -13.23 -14.25
C PRO A 78 -6.08 -14.01 -13.42
N GLU A 79 -6.29 -15.31 -13.28
CA GLU A 79 -5.29 -16.17 -12.66
C GLU A 79 -4.00 -16.20 -13.50
N VAL A 80 -2.92 -15.68 -12.93
CA VAL A 80 -1.61 -15.67 -13.60
C VAL A 80 -0.94 -17.02 -13.40
N ALA A 81 -1.15 -17.91 -14.36
CA ALA A 81 -0.54 -19.24 -14.34
C ALA A 81 0.99 -19.17 -14.41
N ARG A 82 1.65 -19.99 -13.58
CA ARG A 82 3.12 -20.13 -13.51
C ARG A 82 3.64 -21.41 -14.15
N THR A 83 2.83 -22.05 -14.99
CA THR A 83 3.09 -23.38 -15.58
C THR A 83 4.47 -23.51 -16.20
N ARG A 84 4.90 -22.54 -17.02
CA ARG A 84 6.22 -22.59 -17.66
C ARG A 84 7.36 -22.44 -16.65
N THR A 85 7.21 -21.59 -15.64
CA THR A 85 8.20 -21.40 -14.57
C THR A 85 8.38 -22.70 -13.79
N ASP A 86 7.27 -23.36 -13.41
CA ASP A 86 7.29 -24.63 -12.68
C ASP A 86 7.90 -25.77 -13.50
N GLN A 87 7.77 -25.75 -14.82
CA GLN A 87 8.40 -26.73 -15.72
C GLN A 87 9.92 -26.53 -15.85
N ILE A 88 10.39 -25.29 -16.02
CA ILE A 88 11.80 -25.03 -16.31
C ILE A 88 12.65 -24.83 -15.05
N TRP A 89 12.03 -24.40 -13.94
CA TRP A 89 12.70 -24.14 -12.67
C TRP A 89 11.84 -24.60 -11.48
N PRO A 90 11.69 -25.92 -11.27
CA PRO A 90 10.88 -26.45 -10.17
C PRO A 90 11.30 -25.92 -8.78
N ALA A 91 12.60 -25.75 -8.56
CA ALA A 91 13.16 -25.24 -7.31
C ALA A 91 12.76 -23.78 -6.98
N TRP A 92 12.21 -23.02 -7.92
CA TRP A 92 11.66 -21.68 -7.65
C TRP A 92 10.54 -21.70 -6.61
N ARG A 93 9.75 -22.78 -6.58
CA ARG A 93 8.65 -22.93 -5.62
C ARG A 93 9.14 -22.95 -4.17
N ASP A 94 10.30 -23.57 -3.94
CA ASP A 94 10.86 -23.73 -2.61
C ASP A 94 11.80 -22.58 -2.23
N SER A 95 12.43 -21.93 -3.21
CA SER A 95 13.32 -20.80 -2.97
C SER A 95 12.59 -19.48 -2.74
N CYS A 96 11.38 -19.32 -3.29
CA CYS A 96 10.56 -18.14 -3.04
C CYS A 96 9.89 -18.25 -1.65
N PRO A 97 10.20 -17.34 -0.71
CA PRO A 97 9.61 -17.41 0.62
C PRO A 97 8.09 -17.23 0.55
N PRO A 98 7.33 -17.93 1.42
CA PRO A 98 5.89 -17.67 1.54
C PRO A 98 5.66 -16.23 2.00
N VAL A 99 4.53 -15.66 1.60
CA VAL A 99 4.04 -14.44 2.23
C VAL A 99 3.21 -14.82 3.45
N ASP A 100 3.90 -15.20 4.53
CA ASP A 100 3.28 -15.56 5.81
C ASP A 100 3.31 -14.40 6.80
N ASP A 101 2.71 -14.61 7.97
CA ASP A 101 2.67 -13.65 9.08
C ASP A 101 4.05 -13.12 9.46
N THR A 102 5.10 -13.95 9.39
CA THR A 102 6.46 -13.54 9.74
C THR A 102 7.00 -12.54 8.73
N LEU A 103 6.78 -12.78 7.43
CA LEU A 103 7.18 -11.85 6.38
C LEU A 103 6.40 -10.53 6.48
N LEU A 104 5.08 -10.62 6.70
CA LEU A 104 4.20 -9.46 6.82
C LEU A 104 4.55 -8.60 8.04
N ASP A 105 4.79 -9.20 9.20
CA ASP A 105 5.26 -8.50 10.40
C ASP A 105 6.63 -7.84 10.17
N GLY A 106 7.51 -8.51 9.42
CA GLY A 106 8.78 -7.95 8.97
C GLY A 106 8.60 -6.67 8.13
N TYR A 107 7.64 -6.65 7.22
CA TYR A 107 7.30 -5.44 6.47
C TYR A 107 6.75 -4.33 7.36
N LEU A 108 5.84 -4.63 8.29
CA LEU A 108 5.34 -3.65 9.26
C LEU A 108 6.47 -3.04 10.10
N SER A 109 7.39 -3.87 10.59
CA SER A 109 8.59 -3.43 11.32
C SER A 109 9.48 -2.52 10.46
N CYS A 110 9.70 -2.88 9.20
CA CYS A 110 10.48 -2.08 8.26
C CYS A 110 9.83 -0.71 7.96
N LEU A 111 8.51 -0.69 7.75
CA LEU A 111 7.76 0.54 7.49
C LEU A 111 7.73 1.48 8.70
N ARG A 112 7.61 0.93 9.92
CA ARG A 112 7.73 1.70 11.17
C ARG A 112 9.11 2.31 11.32
N ARG A 113 10.15 1.49 11.17
CA ARG A 113 11.56 1.93 11.28
C ARG A 113 11.94 2.98 10.23
N SER A 114 11.34 2.95 9.05
CA SER A 114 11.53 3.97 8.02
C SER A 114 10.67 5.23 8.21
N GLY A 115 9.79 5.24 9.21
CA GLY A 115 8.88 6.36 9.50
C GLY A 115 7.73 6.49 8.49
N LEU A 116 7.48 5.44 7.68
CA LEU A 116 6.38 5.36 6.74
C LEU A 116 5.07 4.88 7.40
N LEU A 117 5.18 4.18 8.53
CA LEU A 117 4.04 3.77 9.34
C LEU A 117 4.20 4.30 10.77
N SER A 118 3.12 4.87 11.33
CA SER A 118 3.13 5.41 12.69
C SER A 118 3.33 4.31 13.74
N ASP A 119 4.14 4.59 14.76
CA ASP A 119 4.35 3.68 15.90
C ASP A 119 3.13 3.57 16.83
N SER A 120 2.22 4.55 16.79
CA SER A 120 1.02 4.56 17.63
C SER A 120 -0.21 4.15 16.83
N PRO A 121 -0.92 3.07 17.22
CA PRO A 121 -2.12 2.60 16.54
C PRO A 121 -3.35 3.53 16.60
N GLN A 122 -3.24 4.69 17.27
CA GLN A 122 -4.29 5.70 17.38
C GLN A 122 -3.87 7.12 16.94
N ALA A 123 -2.68 7.29 16.35
CA ALA A 123 -2.21 8.62 15.98
C ALA A 123 -2.60 9.01 14.55
N ALA A 124 -3.77 9.64 14.41
CA ALA A 124 -3.96 10.81 13.56
C ALA A 124 -5.22 11.59 14.02
N PRO A 125 -5.14 12.92 14.18
CA PRO A 125 -4.66 13.80 13.12
C PRO A 125 -3.51 14.74 13.52
N GLU A 126 -2.71 15.09 12.51
CA GLU A 126 -1.76 16.23 12.47
C GLU A 126 -0.49 16.16 13.32
N ARG A 127 0.57 15.58 12.75
CA ARG A 127 1.94 15.90 13.16
C ARG A 127 2.89 16.11 11.99
N ARG A 128 2.62 17.10 11.14
CA ARG A 128 3.60 17.57 10.14
C ARG A 128 3.78 19.10 10.02
N ALA A 129 3.54 19.85 11.11
CA ALA A 129 4.01 21.24 11.19
C ALA A 129 5.51 21.40 11.57
N ARG A 130 6.28 20.31 11.71
CA ARG A 130 7.63 20.36 12.30
C ARG A 130 8.81 20.05 11.37
N LEU A 131 8.60 19.64 10.12
CA LEU A 131 9.70 19.32 9.19
C LEU A 131 9.95 20.37 8.08
N THR A 132 9.06 21.34 7.87
CA THR A 132 9.25 22.40 6.87
C THR A 132 10.06 23.62 7.35
N ARG A 133 10.46 23.70 8.62
CA ARG A 133 11.32 24.82 9.11
C ARG A 133 12.84 24.53 9.09
N GLY A 134 13.26 23.30 8.78
CA GLY A 134 14.67 22.92 8.79
C GLY A 134 15.42 23.17 7.48
N TRP A 135 14.74 23.08 6.34
CA TRP A 135 15.39 23.08 5.02
C TRP A 135 15.54 24.48 4.38
N PHE A 136 14.79 25.48 4.85
CA PHE A 136 14.86 26.85 4.32
C PHE A 136 15.96 27.74 4.93
N ARG A 137 16.84 27.21 5.80
CA ARG A 137 17.98 27.96 6.35
C ARG A 137 19.28 27.82 5.54
N VAL A 138 19.34 26.90 4.57
CA VAL A 138 20.56 26.63 3.79
C VAL A 138 20.60 27.37 2.44
N LEU A 139 19.52 28.05 2.01
CA LEU A 139 19.48 28.77 0.72
C LEU A 139 19.27 30.30 0.81
N ARG A 140 19.50 30.92 1.97
CA ARG A 140 19.51 32.40 2.11
C ARG A 140 20.80 32.94 2.75
N GLY A 141 21.95 32.39 2.38
CA GLY A 141 23.25 32.71 2.99
C GLY A 141 24.41 32.92 2.02
N ARG A 142 24.19 33.52 0.84
CA ARG A 142 25.22 34.21 0.02
C ARG A 142 24.46 35.26 -0.80
N GLY A 143 24.43 36.55 -0.45
CA GLY A 143 25.55 37.40 -0.07
C GLY A 143 25.93 38.21 -1.31
N GLY A 144 25.22 39.32 -1.52
CA GLY A 144 25.61 40.34 -2.49
C GLY A 144 26.68 41.25 -1.90
N ALA A 145 27.63 41.63 -2.76
CA ALA A 145 28.32 42.91 -2.84
C ALA A 145 29.10 42.88 -4.17
#